data_AF-A0A1H6L5V7-F1
#
_entry.id   AF-A0A1H6L5V7-F1
#
_cell.length_a   1.000
_cell.length_b   1.000
_cell.length_c   1.000
_cell.angle_alpha   90.00
_cell.angle_beta   90.00
_cell.angle_gamma   90.00
#
_symmetry.space_group_name_H-M   'P 1'
#
loop_
_entity.id
_entity.type
_entity.pdbx_description
1 polymer ?
#
loop_
_entity_poly.entity_id
_entity_poly.type
_entity_poly.pdbx_seq_one_letter_code
_entity_poly.pdbx_strand_id
1 'polypeptide(L)'
;MSTIAKENSRFDARLPKEQKQFFEKAAYLGGYRNLTDFVILTVQEKAKEIIKEKELIIASERDSEIFFNAITNSKKPSKTLKNALKDYNDFVSNSK
;
A
#
# COMPACT_ATOMS: atom_id res chain seq x y z
N MET A 1 8.86 -27.29 4.17
CA MET A 1 8.83 -25.94 3.55
C MET A 1 7.74 -25.97 2.49
N SER A 2 6.60 -25.33 2.75
CA SER A 2 5.51 -25.28 1.78
C SER A 2 5.91 -24.29 0.68
N THR A 3 6.19 -24.76 -0.52
CA THR A 3 6.37 -23.92 -1.69
C THR A 3 5.04 -23.23 -1.96
N ILE A 4 4.95 -21.94 -1.69
CA ILE A 4 3.83 -21.09 -2.10
C ILE A 4 3.83 -21.12 -3.63
N ALA A 5 2.98 -21.97 -4.22
CA ALA A 5 2.75 -21.95 -5.65
C ALA A 5 2.24 -20.55 -6.01
N LYS A 6 2.93 -19.85 -6.90
CA LYS A 6 2.41 -18.59 -7.45
C LYS A 6 1.16 -18.91 -8.26
N GLU A 7 0.01 -18.62 -7.69
CA GLU A 7 -1.25 -18.65 -8.43
C GLU A 7 -1.23 -17.51 -9.45
N ASN A 8 -1.33 -17.88 -10.73
CA ASN A 8 -1.41 -16.91 -11.82
C ASN A 8 -2.87 -16.46 -11.98
N SER A 9 -3.10 -15.15 -12.00
CA SER A 9 -4.39 -14.54 -12.33
C SER A 9 -4.31 -13.77 -13.65
N ARG A 10 -5.46 -13.58 -14.31
CA ARG A 10 -5.56 -12.85 -15.59
C ARG A 10 -6.09 -11.44 -15.37
N PHE A 11 -5.61 -10.52 -16.20
CA PHE A 11 -6.12 -9.17 -16.33
C PHE A 11 -6.73 -9.02 -17.72
N ASP A 12 -8.06 -8.83 -17.78
CA ASP A 12 -8.81 -8.70 -19.03
C ASP A 12 -9.40 -7.29 -19.13
N ALA A 13 -9.15 -6.61 -20.25
CA ALA A 13 -9.67 -5.27 -20.53
C ALA A 13 -10.14 -5.13 -21.98
N ARG A 14 -11.27 -4.43 -22.18
CA ARG A 14 -11.75 -4.03 -23.52
C ARG A 14 -11.45 -2.56 -23.74
N LEU A 15 -10.76 -2.25 -24.83
CA LEU A 15 -10.38 -0.88 -25.20
C LEU A 15 -11.08 -0.47 -26.51
N PRO A 16 -11.60 0.77 -26.60
CA PRO A 16 -11.92 1.37 -27.88
C PRO A 16 -10.72 1.34 -28.82
N LYS A 17 -10.97 1.23 -30.13
CA LYS A 17 -9.91 1.12 -31.15
C LYS A 17 -8.91 2.28 -31.08
N GLU A 18 -9.41 3.50 -30.93
CA GLU A 18 -8.60 4.71 -30.84
C GLU A 18 -7.68 4.70 -29.61
N GLN A 19 -8.19 4.25 -28.47
CA GLN A 19 -7.39 4.13 -27.24
C GLN A 19 -6.30 3.07 -27.38
N LYS A 20 -6.61 1.93 -28.02
CA LYS A 20 -5.61 0.90 -28.32
C LYS A 20 -4.50 1.45 -29.20
N GLN A 21 -4.86 2.15 -30.28
CA GLN A 21 -3.88 2.75 -31.21
C GLN A 21 -3.01 3.80 -30.51
N PHE A 22 -3.61 4.62 -29.65
CA PHE A 22 -2.87 5.59 -28.84
C PHE A 22 -1.85 4.90 -27.92
N PHE A 23 -2.24 3.85 -27.21
CA PHE A 23 -1.32 3.10 -26.35
C PHE A 23 -0.25 2.35 -27.14
N GLU A 24 -0.57 1.78 -28.31
CA GLU A 24 0.42 1.14 -29.18
C GLU A 24 1.47 2.15 -29.67
N LYS A 25 1.05 3.37 -30.04
CA LYS A 25 1.98 4.44 -30.39
C LYS A 25 2.87 4.84 -29.20
N ALA A 26 2.29 4.97 -28.02
CA ALA A 26 3.05 5.28 -26.80
C ALA A 26 4.04 4.15 -26.45
N ALA A 27 3.63 2.90 -26.56
CA ALA A 27 4.48 1.73 -26.33
C ALA A 27 5.68 1.71 -27.29
N TYR A 28 5.44 1.97 -28.59
CA TYR A 28 6.50 2.06 -29.59
C TYR A 28 7.51 3.19 -29.28
N LEU A 29 7.00 4.40 -29.02
CA LEU A 29 7.86 5.56 -28.73
C LEU A 29 8.62 5.42 -27.41
N GLY A 30 8.01 4.76 -26.42
CA GLY A 30 8.62 4.48 -25.12
C GLY A 30 9.59 3.30 -25.11
N GLY A 31 9.81 2.62 -26.24
CA GLY A 31 10.74 1.48 -26.34
C GLY A 31 10.25 0.19 -25.70
N TYR A 32 8.93 0.04 -25.51
CA TYR A 32 8.35 -1.19 -24.97
C TYR A 32 8.26 -2.28 -26.03
N ARG A 33 8.43 -3.54 -25.62
CA ARG A 33 8.42 -4.69 -26.54
C ARG A 33 7.05 -4.91 -27.20
N ASN A 34 5.96 -4.61 -26.48
CA ASN A 34 4.58 -4.72 -26.96
C ASN A 34 3.62 -3.92 -26.05
N LEU A 35 2.34 -3.86 -26.44
CA LEU A 35 1.29 -3.16 -25.71
C LEU A 35 1.05 -3.72 -24.29
N THR A 36 1.09 -5.05 -24.13
CA THR A 36 0.89 -5.69 -22.83
C THR A 36 1.99 -5.28 -21.85
N ASP A 37 3.25 -5.34 -22.29
CA ASP A 37 4.39 -4.93 -21.47
C ASP A 37 4.29 -3.46 -21.06
N PHE A 38 3.90 -2.58 -21.99
CA PHE A 38 3.64 -1.17 -21.69
C PHE A 38 2.58 -1.01 -20.60
N VAL A 39 1.40 -1.62 -20.78
CA VAL A 39 0.30 -1.50 -19.82
C VAL A 39 0.70 -2.03 -18.45
N ILE A 40 1.29 -3.24 -18.37
CA ILE A 40 1.64 -3.85 -17.09
C ILE A 40 2.70 -3.04 -16.34
N LEU A 41 3.77 -2.61 -17.03
CA LEU A 41 4.86 -1.87 -16.39
C LEU A 41 4.41 -0.48 -15.93
N THR A 42 3.69 0.26 -16.78
CA THR A 42 3.20 1.60 -16.44
C THR A 42 2.16 1.54 -15.31
N VAL A 43 1.24 0.56 -15.33
CA VAL A 43 0.27 0.38 -14.24
C VAL A 43 0.97 -0.01 -12.95
N GLN A 44 1.99 -0.88 -13.00
CA GLN A 44 2.76 -1.27 -11.83
C GLN A 44 3.52 -0.09 -11.22
N GLU A 45 4.15 0.75 -12.04
CA GLU A 45 4.81 1.98 -11.58
C GLU A 45 3.80 2.91 -10.90
N LYS A 46 2.67 3.18 -11.56
CA LYS A 46 1.66 4.07 -10.98
C LYS A 46 1.04 3.52 -9.70
N ALA A 47 0.81 2.21 -9.63
CA ALA A 47 0.32 1.55 -8.42
C ALA A 47 1.29 1.72 -7.24
N LYS A 48 2.60 1.58 -7.48
CA LYS A 48 3.62 1.82 -6.43
C LYS A 48 3.59 3.26 -5.94
N GLU A 49 3.45 4.23 -6.84
CA GLU A 49 3.33 5.64 -6.45
C GLU A 49 2.11 5.89 -5.58
N ILE A 50 0.93 5.38 -5.98
CA ILE A 50 -0.31 5.56 -5.24
C ILE A 50 -0.20 4.95 -3.85
N ILE A 51 0.26 3.70 -3.75
CA ILE A 51 0.43 3.00 -2.46
C ILE A 51 1.41 3.79 -1.59
N LYS A 52 2.57 4.18 -2.13
CA LYS A 52 3.56 4.97 -1.42
C LYS A 52 2.96 6.29 -0.91
N GLU A 53 2.21 7.01 -1.74
CA GLU A 53 1.58 8.27 -1.35
C GLU A 53 0.54 8.09 -0.24
N LYS A 54 -0.29 7.03 -0.31
CA LYS A 54 -1.38 6.82 0.64
C LYS A 54 -0.97 6.14 1.95
N GLU A 55 0.07 5.32 1.92
CA GLU A 55 0.52 4.54 3.07
C GLU A 55 1.75 5.15 3.76
N LEU A 56 2.29 6.27 3.26
CA LEU A 56 3.39 6.94 3.93
C LEU A 56 2.92 7.57 5.25
N ILE A 57 3.31 6.96 6.37
CA ILE A 57 2.98 7.45 7.73
C ILE A 57 3.91 8.60 8.14
N ILE A 58 5.15 8.61 7.65
CA ILE A 58 6.17 9.63 7.95
C ILE A 58 6.52 10.34 6.64
N ALA A 59 5.72 11.37 6.31
CA ALA A 59 5.81 12.06 5.02
C ALA A 59 6.59 13.38 5.08
N SER A 60 6.83 13.91 6.28
CA SER A 60 7.63 15.12 6.49
C SER A 60 8.71 14.93 7.53
N GLU A 61 9.71 15.82 7.51
CA GLU A 61 10.74 15.92 8.54
C GLU A 61 10.12 16.13 9.93
N ARG A 62 9.07 16.96 10.00
CA ARG A 62 8.29 17.17 11.22
C ARG A 62 7.64 15.88 11.73
N ASP A 63 7.06 15.06 10.86
CA ASP A 63 6.45 13.79 11.26
C ASP A 63 7.54 12.82 11.77
N SER A 64 8.71 12.83 11.14
CA SER A 64 9.87 12.03 11.55
C SER A 64 10.34 12.42 12.94
N GLU A 65 10.46 13.72 13.23
CA GLU A 65 10.81 14.23 14.56
C GLU A 65 9.76 13.85 15.61
N ILE A 66 8.46 13.98 15.30
CA ILE A 66 7.37 13.60 16.22
C ILE A 66 7.43 12.10 16.51
N PHE A 67 7.59 11.26 15.48
CA PHE A 67 7.69 9.82 15.61
C PHE A 67 8.93 9.40 16.40
N PHE A 68 10.08 9.96 16.07
CA PHE A 68 11.35 9.69 16.75
C PHE A 68 11.26 10.07 18.23
N ASN A 69 10.73 11.25 18.54
CA ASN A 69 10.49 11.68 19.92
C ASN A 69 9.49 10.78 20.65
N ALA A 70 8.43 10.31 19.98
CA ALA A 70 7.46 9.40 20.59
C ALA A 70 8.08 8.05 20.99
N ILE A 71 9.02 7.53 20.20
CA ILE A 71 9.74 6.27 20.50
C ILE A 71 10.81 6.48 21.57
N THR A 72 11.66 7.51 21.41
CA THR A 72 12.82 7.73 22.29
C THR A 72 12.44 8.33 23.64
N ASN A 73 11.39 9.16 23.69
CA ASN A 73 10.89 9.82 24.89
C ASN A 73 9.46 9.38 25.21
N SER A 74 9.24 8.06 25.25
CA SER A 74 7.90 7.51 25.49
C SER A 74 7.33 7.97 26.85
N LYS A 75 6.12 8.53 26.82
CA LYS A 75 5.41 8.97 28.03
C LYS A 75 4.71 7.78 28.68
N LYS A 76 4.61 7.79 30.01
CA LYS A 76 3.82 6.79 30.74
C LYS A 76 2.35 6.82 30.28
N PRO A 77 1.67 5.67 30.22
CA PRO A 77 0.26 5.60 29.81
C PRO A 77 -0.63 6.49 30.68
N SER A 78 -1.58 7.19 30.04
CA SER A 78 -2.55 8.02 30.74
C SER A 78 -3.49 7.20 31.62
N LYS A 79 -4.16 7.84 32.60
CA LYS A 79 -5.17 7.18 33.43
C LYS A 79 -6.30 6.58 32.57
N THR A 80 -6.70 7.28 31.51
CA THR A 80 -7.71 6.80 30.55
C THR A 80 -7.26 5.53 29.83
N LEU A 81 -6.02 5.47 29.34
CA LEU A 81 -5.46 4.27 28.69
C LEU A 81 -5.40 3.08 29.65
N LYS A 82 -5.02 3.31 30.91
CA LYS A 82 -5.00 2.27 31.95
C LYS A 82 -6.40 1.73 32.25
N ASN A 83 -7.40 2.62 32.31
CA ASN A 83 -8.79 2.22 32.53
C ASN A 83 -9.32 1.42 31.33
N ALA A 84 -9.06 1.87 30.09
CA ALA A 84 -9.47 1.13 28.90
C ALA A 84 -8.88 -0.29 28.83
N LEU A 85 -7.61 -0.45 29.26
CA LEU A 85 -7.00 -1.78 29.38
C LEU A 85 -7.72 -2.65 30.43
N LYS A 86 -8.11 -2.05 31.56
CA LYS A 86 -8.89 -2.75 32.60
C LYS A 86 -10.24 -3.20 32.03
N ASP A 87 -10.97 -2.31 31.37
CA ASP A 87 -12.28 -2.60 30.77
C ASP A 87 -12.18 -3.73 29.73
N TYR A 88 -11.13 -3.72 28.90
CA TYR A 88 -10.85 -4.79 27.94
C TYR A 88 -10.59 -6.13 28.65
N ASN A 89 -9.75 -6.14 29.69
CA ASN A 89 -9.46 -7.36 30.43
C ASN A 89 -10.71 -7.93 31.11
N ASP A 90 -11.53 -7.07 31.71
CA ASP A 90 -12.80 -7.47 32.34
C ASP A 90 -13.75 -8.06 31.29
N PHE A 91 -13.85 -7.45 30.10
CA PHE A 91 -14.63 -7.98 28.97
C PHE A 91 -14.16 -9.37 28.50
N VAL A 92 -12.86 -9.54 28.27
CA VAL A 92 -12.27 -10.81 27.83
C VAL A 92 -12.43 -11.90 28.89
N SER A 93 -12.33 -11.54 30.16
CA SER A 93 -12.48 -12.47 31.29
C SER A 93 -13.93 -12.95 31.45
N ASN A 94 -14.91 -12.07 31.21
CA ASN A 94 -16.34 -12.38 31.29
C ASN A 94 -16.91 -13.07 30.03
N SER A 95 -16.16 -13.09 28.92
CA SER A 95 -16.53 -13.82 27.68
C SER A 95 -15.96 -15.24 27.61
N LYS A 96 -15.28 -15.71 28.66
CA LYS A 96 -14.88 -17.11 28.86
C LYS A 96 -15.82 -17.80 29.83
#